data_AF-V4PQQ8-F1
#
_entry.id   AF-V4PQQ8-F1
#
_cell.length_a   1.000
_cell.length_b   1.000
_cell.length_c   1.000
_cell.angle_alpha   90.00
_cell.angle_beta   90.00
_cell.angle_gamma   90.00
#
_symmetry.space_group_name_H-M   'P 1'
#
loop_
_entity.id
_entity.type
_entity.pdbx_description
1 polymer ?
#
loop_
_entity_poly.entity_id
_entity_poly.type
_entity_poly.pdbx_seq_one_letter_code
_entity_poly.pdbx_strand_id
1 'polypeptide(L)'
;MIKKTLIAAAAIMAMSTVAAVAAPCSDEQESAAGMLAAGVGKAAVSKVVAVTGKQMVNIETCEFRAGAYQVDYKYNFLAADGLYWVELSAKFGADGSGATSRVTKASPNMAAAEAKAGVKLAAN
;
A
#
# COMPACT_ATOMS: atom_id res chain seq x y z
N MET A 1 23.84 -59.06 21.75
CA MET A 1 23.98 -59.60 20.38
C MET A 1 23.10 -58.78 19.44
N ILE A 2 23.62 -58.44 18.25
CA ILE A 2 22.94 -57.86 17.04
C ILE A 2 22.38 -56.43 17.25
N LYS A 3 23.02 -55.31 16.86
CA LYS A 3 23.51 -54.74 15.56
C LYS A 3 22.44 -54.55 14.46
N LYS A 4 22.42 -53.30 13.92
CA LYS A 4 21.80 -52.77 12.67
C LYS A 4 20.39 -52.17 12.92
N THR A 5 20.03 -50.98 12.43
CA THR A 5 20.29 -50.42 11.09
C THR A 5 20.18 -48.87 11.10
N LEU A 6 21.13 -48.21 10.43
CA LEU A 6 21.10 -46.80 9.97
C LEU A 6 20.23 -46.68 8.69
N ILE A 7 20.07 -45.44 8.17
CA ILE A 7 19.61 -45.07 6.80
C ILE A 7 18.07 -45.02 6.73
N ALA A 8 17.34 -44.05 6.19
CA ALA A 8 17.46 -42.91 5.27
C ALA A 8 16.11 -42.15 5.43
N ALA A 9 15.77 -40.98 4.90
CA ALA A 9 16.38 -40.00 4.02
C ALA A 9 15.47 -38.76 4.15
N ALA A 10 16.10 -37.58 4.18
CA ALA A 10 15.71 -36.41 3.41
C ALA A 10 14.22 -36.31 2.96
N ALA A 11 13.35 -35.82 3.85
CA ALA A 11 12.24 -34.99 3.38
C ALA A 11 12.80 -33.59 3.12
N ILE A 12 13.48 -33.43 1.98
CA ILE A 12 13.84 -32.12 1.45
C ILE A 12 12.55 -31.34 1.35
N MET A 13 12.49 -30.24 2.10
CA MET A 13 11.52 -29.17 1.94
C MET A 13 11.58 -28.67 0.51
N ALA A 14 10.80 -29.29 -0.38
CA ALA A 14 10.38 -28.68 -1.62
C ALA A 14 9.28 -27.67 -1.30
N MET A 15 9.63 -26.61 -0.56
CA MET A 15 8.93 -25.34 -0.76
C MET A 15 9.40 -24.86 -2.12
N SER A 16 8.69 -25.31 -3.14
CA SER A 16 8.71 -24.72 -4.46
C SER A 16 8.49 -23.23 -4.28
N THR A 17 9.58 -22.48 -4.31
CA THR A 17 9.58 -21.04 -4.50
C THR A 17 9.08 -20.80 -5.91
N VAL A 18 7.77 -20.98 -6.11
CA VAL A 18 7.07 -20.35 -7.23
C VAL A 18 7.36 -18.87 -7.03
N ALA A 19 8.23 -18.33 -7.88
CA ALA A 19 8.42 -16.91 -7.97
C ALA A 19 7.03 -16.34 -8.17
N ALA A 20 6.45 -15.74 -7.12
CA ALA A 20 5.12 -15.16 -7.18
C ALA A 20 5.20 -14.11 -8.29
N VAL A 21 4.61 -14.44 -9.44
CA VAL A 21 4.38 -13.49 -10.50
C VAL A 21 3.45 -12.44 -9.93
N ALA A 22 3.70 -11.16 -10.21
CA ALA A 22 2.73 -10.13 -9.86
C ALA A 22 1.44 -10.49 -10.61
N ALA A 23 0.36 -10.70 -9.86
CA ALA A 23 -0.95 -10.93 -10.42
C ALA A 23 -1.83 -9.71 -10.08
N PRO A 24 -2.74 -9.31 -10.97
CA PRO A 24 -3.77 -8.36 -10.60
C PRO A 24 -4.54 -8.87 -9.38
N CYS A 25 -4.91 -7.97 -8.48
CA CYS A 25 -5.67 -8.31 -7.29
C CYS A 25 -7.02 -8.95 -7.65
N SER A 26 -7.48 -9.92 -6.85
CA SER A 26 -8.90 -10.30 -6.83
C SER A 26 -9.75 -9.17 -6.22
N ASP A 27 -11.07 -9.24 -6.38
CA ASP A 27 -12.00 -8.25 -5.80
C ASP A 27 -11.85 -8.13 -4.28
N GLU A 28 -11.65 -9.26 -3.58
CA GLU A 28 -11.42 -9.27 -2.13
C GLU A 28 -10.08 -8.62 -1.77
N GLN A 29 -9.05 -8.89 -2.57
CA GLN A 29 -7.72 -8.30 -2.40
C GLN A 29 -7.76 -6.80 -2.66
N GLU A 30 -8.48 -6.34 -3.68
CA GLU A 30 -8.64 -4.93 -4.00
C GLU A 30 -9.42 -4.20 -2.88
N SER A 31 -10.46 -4.82 -2.34
CA SER A 31 -11.19 -4.28 -1.18
C SER A 31 -10.29 -4.14 0.06
N ALA A 32 -9.53 -5.18 0.38
CA ALA A 32 -8.58 -5.16 1.50
C ALA A 32 -7.47 -4.11 1.29
N ALA A 33 -6.90 -4.06 0.09
CA ALA A 33 -5.91 -3.07 -0.31
C ALA A 33 -6.47 -1.65 -0.20
N GLY A 34 -7.72 -1.42 -0.60
CA GLY A 34 -8.38 -0.11 -0.52
C GLY A 34 -8.53 0.40 0.91
N MET A 35 -8.86 -0.48 1.86
CA MET A 35 -8.92 -0.12 3.29
C MET A 35 -7.55 0.28 3.84
N LEU A 36 -6.50 -0.48 3.49
CA LEU A 36 -5.13 -0.19 3.91
C LEU A 36 -4.60 1.08 3.25
N ALA A 37 -4.84 1.24 1.95
CA ALA A 37 -4.46 2.40 1.15
C ALA A 37 -5.07 3.69 1.70
N ALA A 38 -6.29 3.66 2.25
CA ALA A 38 -6.88 4.83 2.90
C ALA A 38 -6.04 5.31 4.10
N GLY A 39 -5.50 4.37 4.90
CA GLY A 39 -4.59 4.68 6.01
C GLY A 39 -3.27 5.27 5.52
N VAL A 40 -2.70 4.69 4.46
CA VAL A 40 -1.45 5.17 3.82
C VAL A 40 -1.64 6.58 3.25
N GLY A 41 -2.71 6.82 2.49
CA GLY A 41 -3.03 8.12 1.92
C GLY A 41 -3.24 9.18 3.00
N LYS A 42 -3.97 8.86 4.07
CA LYS A 42 -4.14 9.75 5.22
C LYS A 42 -2.80 10.09 5.87
N ALA A 43 -1.94 9.09 6.11
CA ALA A 43 -0.63 9.32 6.72
C ALA A 43 0.23 10.23 5.84
N ALA A 44 0.20 10.04 4.51
CA ALA A 44 0.97 10.83 3.55
C ALA A 44 0.61 12.32 3.61
N VAL A 45 -0.68 12.67 3.72
CA VAL A 45 -1.14 14.07 3.65
C VAL A 45 -1.27 14.77 5.02
N SER A 46 -1.34 14.01 6.11
CA SER A 46 -1.68 14.53 7.45
C SER A 46 -0.75 15.62 8.00
N LYS A 47 0.49 15.70 7.50
CA LYS A 47 1.46 16.75 7.88
C LYS A 47 1.19 18.10 7.21
N VAL A 48 0.42 18.11 6.13
CA VAL A 48 0.08 19.30 5.37
C VAL A 48 -1.34 19.75 5.69
N VAL A 49 -2.28 18.81 5.65
CA VAL A 49 -3.70 19.08 5.88
C VAL A 49 -4.29 18.03 6.81
N ALA A 50 -4.97 18.48 7.86
CA ALA A 50 -5.72 17.59 8.74
C ALA A 50 -6.94 17.03 8.00
N VAL A 51 -7.00 15.71 7.87
CA VAL A 51 -8.17 14.99 7.31
C VAL A 51 -9.26 14.96 8.38
N THR A 52 -10.33 15.74 8.19
CA THR A 52 -11.40 15.91 9.19
C THR A 52 -12.75 15.34 8.76
N GLY A 53 -12.92 15.00 7.48
CA GLY A 53 -14.19 14.53 6.94
C GLY A 53 -14.12 13.19 6.22
N LYS A 54 -15.07 12.98 5.29
CA LYS A 54 -15.16 11.77 4.47
C LYS A 54 -13.89 11.58 3.63
N GLN A 55 -13.51 10.34 3.44
CA GLN A 55 -12.40 9.92 2.58
C GLN A 55 -12.89 8.86 1.59
N MET A 56 -12.30 8.84 0.40
CA MET A 56 -12.59 7.88 -0.66
C MET A 56 -11.28 7.49 -1.34
N VAL A 57 -11.09 6.19 -1.53
CA VAL A 57 -9.99 5.60 -2.28
C VAL A 57 -10.55 5.10 -3.61
N ASN A 58 -9.96 5.54 -4.71
CA ASN A 58 -10.22 5.01 -6.04
C ASN A 58 -8.95 4.30 -6.51
N ILE A 59 -8.96 2.97 -6.49
CA ILE A 59 -7.85 2.17 -6.98
C ILE A 59 -7.83 2.24 -8.51
N GLU A 60 -6.66 2.52 -9.08
CA GLU A 60 -6.41 2.51 -10.52
C GLU A 60 -5.69 1.23 -10.93
N THR A 61 -4.72 0.79 -10.12
CA THR A 61 -4.01 -0.48 -10.29
C THR A 61 -3.86 -1.16 -8.93
N CYS A 62 -4.00 -2.47 -8.90
CA CYS A 62 -3.70 -3.29 -7.73
C CYS A 62 -3.03 -4.58 -8.17
N GLU A 63 -1.82 -4.79 -7.70
CA GLU A 63 -1.08 -6.03 -7.89
C GLU A 63 -0.73 -6.64 -6.53
N PHE A 64 -0.86 -7.96 -6.44
CA PHE A 64 -0.42 -8.71 -5.28
C PHE A 64 0.78 -9.59 -5.64
N ARG A 65 1.88 -9.42 -4.90
CA ARG A 65 3.10 -10.19 -5.11
C ARG A 65 3.80 -10.48 -3.79
N ALA A 66 4.09 -11.76 -3.56
CA ALA A 66 4.90 -12.22 -2.43
C ALA A 66 4.44 -11.65 -1.07
N GLY A 67 3.12 -11.62 -0.83
CA GLY A 67 2.56 -11.15 0.45
C GLY A 67 2.40 -9.63 0.57
N ALA A 68 2.64 -8.87 -0.50
CA ALA A 68 2.51 -7.42 -0.51
C ALA A 68 1.63 -6.93 -1.66
N TYR A 69 0.90 -5.86 -1.39
CA TYR A 69 0.19 -5.06 -2.38
C TYR A 69 1.12 -4.01 -2.99
N GLN A 70 0.94 -3.78 -4.28
CA GLN A 70 1.41 -2.59 -4.97
C GLN A 70 0.18 -1.93 -5.62
N VAL A 71 -0.11 -0.69 -5.24
CA VAL A 71 -1.37 -0.04 -5.56
C VAL A 71 -1.12 1.39 -6.03
N ASP A 72 -1.62 1.73 -7.21
CA ASP A 72 -1.79 3.11 -7.63
C ASP A 72 -3.25 3.53 -7.41
N TYR A 73 -3.46 4.63 -6.70
CA TYR A 73 -4.81 5.04 -6.31
C TYR A 73 -4.91 6.54 -6.09
N LYS A 74 -6.13 7.05 -6.28
CA LYS A 74 -6.50 8.41 -5.90
C LYS A 74 -7.15 8.42 -4.52
N TYR A 75 -6.54 9.16 -3.60
CA TYR A 75 -7.07 9.41 -2.27
C TYR A 75 -7.76 10.78 -2.25
N ASN A 76 -9.09 10.78 -2.20
CA ASN A 76 -9.93 11.96 -2.09
C ASN A 76 -10.36 12.14 -0.64
N PHE A 77 -10.29 13.35 -0.10
CA PHE A 77 -10.67 13.58 1.29
C PHE A 77 -11.14 15.01 1.55
N LEU A 78 -11.98 15.16 2.58
CA LEU A 78 -12.43 16.45 3.07
C LEU A 78 -11.56 16.93 4.24
N ALA A 79 -11.18 18.20 4.18
CA ALA A 79 -10.58 18.95 5.26
C ALA A 79 -11.45 20.17 5.62
N ALA A 80 -11.01 20.97 6.60
CA ALA A 80 -11.77 22.10 7.11
C ALA A 80 -12.10 23.17 6.04
N ASP A 81 -11.24 23.32 5.04
CA ASP A 81 -11.32 24.35 3.99
C ASP A 81 -11.72 23.79 2.61
N GLY A 82 -12.05 22.49 2.51
CA GLY A 82 -12.68 21.94 1.31
C GLY A 82 -12.25 20.52 0.95
N LEU A 83 -12.45 20.20 -0.33
CA LEU A 83 -12.10 18.91 -0.92
C LEU A 83 -10.66 18.91 -1.45
N TYR A 84 -9.94 17.86 -1.11
CA TYR A 84 -8.58 17.59 -1.50
C TYR A 84 -8.47 16.24 -2.19
N TRP A 85 -7.44 16.09 -3.03
CA TRP A 85 -7.06 14.79 -3.54
C TRP A 85 -5.56 14.73 -3.79
N VAL A 86 -5.02 13.52 -3.69
CA VAL A 86 -3.68 13.15 -4.13
C VAL A 86 -3.76 11.81 -4.87
N GLU A 87 -2.95 11.64 -5.90
CA GLU A 87 -2.68 10.34 -6.52
C GLU A 87 -1.41 9.79 -5.88
N LEU A 88 -1.46 8.53 -5.46
CA LEU A 88 -0.35 7.85 -4.79
C LEU A 88 -0.01 6.56 -5.51
N SER A 89 1.27 6.23 -5.49
CA SER A 89 1.77 4.88 -5.74
C SER A 89 2.31 4.35 -4.42
N ALA A 90 1.75 3.24 -3.94
CA ALA A 90 2.07 2.68 -2.64
C ALA A 90 2.39 1.18 -2.70
N LYS A 91 3.19 0.75 -1.73
CA LYS A 91 3.49 -0.66 -1.48
C LYS A 91 3.39 -0.94 0.00
N PHE A 92 2.68 -2.00 0.37
CA PHE A 92 2.49 -2.42 1.76
C PHE A 92 2.21 -3.92 1.85
N GLY A 93 2.56 -4.54 2.97
CA GLY A 93 2.24 -5.94 3.25
C GLY A 93 0.72 -6.19 3.29
N ALA A 94 0.31 -7.46 3.15
CA ALA A 94 -1.10 -7.85 3.25
C ALA A 94 -1.75 -7.48 4.59
N ASP A 95 -0.93 -7.31 5.63
CA ASP A 95 -1.27 -6.86 6.98
C ASP A 95 -1.13 -5.33 7.17
N GLY A 96 -0.77 -4.59 6.12
CA GLY A 96 -0.49 -3.16 6.15
C GLY A 96 0.92 -2.79 6.62
N SER A 97 1.78 -3.77 6.92
CA SER A 97 3.14 -3.52 7.38
C SER A 97 4.05 -2.97 6.28
N GLY A 98 5.14 -2.31 6.68
CA GLY A 98 6.18 -1.85 5.74
C GLY A 98 5.68 -0.86 4.68
N ALA A 99 4.61 -0.12 4.97
CA ALA A 99 4.00 0.77 4.00
C ALA A 99 4.98 1.85 3.53
N THR A 100 5.12 1.95 2.21
CA THR A 100 5.80 3.05 1.53
C THR A 100 4.84 3.66 0.52
N SER A 101 4.93 4.97 0.32
CA SER A 101 4.08 5.68 -0.64
C SER A 101 4.83 6.86 -1.22
N ARG A 102 4.56 7.16 -2.49
CA ARG A 102 4.94 8.41 -3.14
C ARG A 102 3.68 9.10 -3.66
N VAL A 103 3.62 10.42 -3.51
CA VAL A 103 2.59 11.24 -4.15
C VAL A 103 3.04 11.52 -5.58
N THR A 104 2.25 11.07 -6.56
CA THR A 104 2.53 11.28 -7.99
C THR A 104 1.86 12.54 -8.51
N LYS A 105 0.74 12.93 -7.92
CA LYS A 105 -0.01 14.13 -8.26
C LYS A 105 -0.83 14.63 -7.09
N ALA A 106 -1.10 15.92 -7.06
CA ALA A 106 -1.88 16.55 -6.02
C ALA A 106 -2.88 17.54 -6.61
N SER A 107 -3.99 17.77 -5.90
CA SER A 107 -4.95 18.80 -6.27
C SER A 107 -4.34 20.21 -6.15
N PRO A 108 -4.86 21.21 -6.88
CA PRO A 108 -4.43 22.59 -6.70
C PRO A 108 -4.54 23.09 -5.24
N ASN A 109 -5.60 22.67 -4.54
CA ASN A 109 -5.80 23.01 -3.12
C ASN A 109 -4.70 22.38 -2.24
N MET A 110 -4.27 21.16 -2.55
CA MET A 110 -3.17 20.51 -1.83
C MET A 110 -1.86 21.27 -2.05
N ALA A 111 -1.54 21.63 -3.28
CA ALA A 111 -0.32 22.40 -3.59
C ALA A 111 -0.30 23.75 -2.87
N ALA A 112 -1.45 24.43 -2.77
CA ALA A 112 -1.58 25.65 -1.99
C ALA A 112 -1.38 25.41 -0.48
N ALA A 113 -1.90 24.30 0.04
CA ALA A 113 -1.71 23.91 1.44
C ALA A 113 -0.25 23.54 1.77
N GLU A 114 0.44 22.84 0.86
CA GLU A 114 1.88 22.55 0.94
C GLU A 114 2.70 23.83 1.06
N ALA A 115 2.44 24.80 0.18
CA ALA A 115 3.10 26.10 0.20
C ALA A 115 2.85 26.86 1.51
N LYS A 116 1.61 26.83 2.03
CA LYS A 116 1.24 27.45 3.30
C LYS A 116 1.89 26.78 4.51
N ALA A 117 1.99 25.46 4.49
CA ALA A 117 2.61 24.67 5.56
C ALA A 117 4.15 24.73 5.51
N GLY A 118 4.74 25.14 4.38
CA GLY A 118 6.18 25.04 4.15
C GLY A 118 6.67 23.59 4.06
N VAL A 119 5.76 22.66 3.75
CA VAL A 119 6.01 21.21 3.70
C VAL A 119 5.67 20.72 2.29
N LYS A 120 6.59 19.96 1.68
CA LYS A 120 6.34 19.26 0.44
C LYS A 120 6.04 17.79 0.73
N LEU A 121 4.99 17.26 0.15
CA LEU A 121 4.67 15.83 0.15
C LEU A 121 5.80 15.07 -0.52
N ALA A 122 6.03 13.84 -0.07
CA ALA A 122 7.05 12.97 -0.64
C ALA A 122 6.67 12.58 -2.07
N ALA A 123 7.14 13.35 -3.03
CA ALA A 123 7.10 13.09 -4.46
C ALA A 123 8.52 12.70 -4.91
N ASN A 124 8.66 11.64 -5.69
CA ASN A 124 9.90 11.32 -6.41
C ASN A 124 9.76 11.77 -7.85
#